data_AF-A0A3B8Z519-F1
#
_entry.id   AF-A0A3B8Z519-F1
#
_cell.length_a   1.000
_cell.length_b   1.000
_cell.length_c   1.000
_cell.angle_alpha   90.00
_cell.angle_beta   90.00
_cell.angle_gamma   90.00
#
_symmetry.space_group_name_H-M   'P 1'
#
loop_
_entity.id
_entity.type
_entity.pdbx_description
1 polymer ?
#
loop_
_entity_poly.entity_id
_entity_poly.type
_entity_poly.pdbx_seq_one_letter_code
_entity_poly.pdbx_strand_id
1 'polypeptide(L)'
;MSILKKIFGVLSCLLVLGIILAWFNGGSGLYRMYQATSPTTAPADYTLQDDTLVDIPPFEPKKSTSYNPEKNLYWGDLHVHTEASFDAKLFGTNLTIEDAYRFARGESLRSPGGESMQLSRPLDFVAITDHAEGFGMRTRCGDEGLTVVEKVNCWFLEKPNVITFQLLRGIAVQPGDSSNTEPDGSPSPAGIYQPEARRPSDISLLPLCKFGEGGVERCFRDSNADWAEYIELADLYYDPGTLTTFAAYEFSPSLPDSGKHHRNVIFNDTRQLPEHAISSLDVNNALELWRGLEETCTEPCDFLTIPHNMNKGWGLFYSRYTWDGKPYDIEDWRLRKRREPL
;
A
#
# COMPACT_ATOMS: atom_id res chain seq x y z
N MET A 1 -58.18 10.43 22.78
CA MET A 1 -56.76 10.06 22.61
C MET A 1 -56.59 9.44 21.23
N SER A 2 -56.00 10.22 20.32
CA SER A 2 -56.25 10.19 18.86
C SER A 2 -55.80 8.90 18.15
N ILE A 3 -56.59 8.49 17.14
CA ILE A 3 -56.32 7.42 16.15
C ILE A 3 -54.88 7.50 15.59
N LEU A 4 -54.32 8.71 15.50
CA LEU A 4 -52.94 8.95 15.08
C LEU A 4 -51.91 8.25 15.99
N LYS A 5 -52.14 8.18 17.31
CA LYS A 5 -51.26 7.45 18.24
C LYS A 5 -51.30 5.93 18.02
N LYS A 6 -52.46 5.39 17.63
CA LYS A 6 -52.62 3.96 17.32
C LYS A 6 -51.94 3.61 15.99
N ILE A 7 -52.13 4.43 14.97
CA ILE A 7 -51.46 4.26 13.66
C ILE A 7 -49.95 4.37 13.82
N PHE A 8 -49.46 5.37 14.56
CA PHE A 8 -48.03 5.53 14.83
C PHE A 8 -47.47 4.35 15.64
N GLY A 9 -48.23 3.82 16.60
CA GLY A 9 -47.86 2.62 17.35
C GLY A 9 -47.75 1.37 16.48
N VAL A 10 -48.70 1.16 15.55
CA VAL A 10 -48.68 0.00 14.62
C VAL A 10 -47.52 0.12 13.63
N LEU A 11 -47.29 1.31 13.05
CA LEU A 11 -46.13 1.57 12.18
C LEU A 11 -44.81 1.36 12.91
N SER A 12 -44.71 1.81 14.16
CA SER A 12 -43.52 1.60 15.00
C SER A 12 -43.29 0.11 15.27
N CYS A 13 -44.33 -0.65 15.61
CA CYS A 13 -44.22 -2.10 15.80
C CYS A 13 -43.79 -2.83 14.52
N LEU A 14 -44.35 -2.47 13.36
CA LEU A 14 -43.97 -3.08 12.08
C LEU A 14 -42.53 -2.73 11.69
N LEU A 15 -42.09 -1.50 11.95
CA LEU A 15 -40.70 -1.09 11.74
C LEU A 15 -39.75 -1.91 12.62
N VAL A 16 -40.06 -2.03 13.92
CA VAL A 16 -39.25 -2.83 14.87
C VAL A 16 -39.22 -4.31 14.44
N LEU A 17 -40.36 -4.88 14.05
CA LEU A 17 -40.42 -6.27 13.56
C LEU A 17 -39.58 -6.44 12.28
N GLY A 18 -39.63 -5.47 11.36
CA GLY A 18 -38.82 -5.44 10.16
C GLY A 18 -37.31 -5.37 10.45
N ILE A 19 -36.90 -4.53 11.41
CA ILE A 19 -35.50 -4.44 11.86
C ILE A 19 -35.04 -5.76 12.49
N ILE A 20 -35.87 -6.38 13.34
CA ILE A 20 -35.57 -7.69 13.95
C ILE A 20 -35.39 -8.77 12.87
N LEU A 21 -36.32 -8.84 11.91
CA LEU A 21 -36.23 -9.79 10.81
C LEU A 21 -35.00 -9.55 9.92
N ALA A 22 -34.64 -8.29 9.65
CA ALA A 22 -33.42 -7.94 8.91
C ALA A 22 -32.14 -8.33 9.69
N TRP A 23 -32.14 -8.15 11.02
CA TRP A 23 -31.05 -8.58 11.88
C TRP A 23 -30.84 -10.09 11.82
N PHE A 24 -31.89 -10.90 11.97
CA PHE A 24 -31.74 -12.35 11.96
C PHE A 24 -31.46 -12.94 10.57
N ASN A 25 -31.97 -12.34 9.48
CA ASN A 25 -31.74 -12.83 8.11
C ASN A 25 -30.42 -12.38 7.47
N GLY A 26 -29.66 -11.47 8.08
CA GLY A 26 -28.38 -11.03 7.52
C GLY A 26 -27.55 -10.15 8.42
N GLY A 27 -28.19 -9.27 9.22
CA GLY A 27 -27.48 -8.34 10.10
C GLY A 27 -26.56 -9.02 11.12
N SER A 28 -27.00 -10.14 11.71
CA SER A 28 -26.20 -10.90 12.69
C SER A 28 -24.98 -11.59 12.07
N GLY A 29 -25.07 -12.01 10.81
CA GLY A 29 -23.95 -12.55 10.05
C GLY A 29 -22.92 -11.47 9.71
N LEU A 30 -23.38 -10.32 9.21
CA LEU A 30 -22.56 -9.14 8.97
C LEU A 30 -21.88 -8.64 10.25
N TYR A 31 -22.60 -8.63 11.37
CA TYR A 31 -22.06 -8.19 12.66
C TYR A 31 -20.97 -9.14 13.19
N ARG A 32 -21.18 -10.46 13.11
CA ARG A 32 -20.14 -11.44 13.49
C ARG A 32 -18.91 -11.35 12.60
N MET A 33 -19.10 -11.20 11.29
CA MET A 33 -18.00 -10.99 10.35
C MET A 33 -17.25 -9.70 10.67
N TYR A 34 -17.97 -8.60 10.90
CA TYR A 34 -17.38 -7.34 11.35
C TYR A 34 -16.57 -7.52 12.64
N GLN A 35 -17.10 -8.20 13.65
CA GLN A 35 -16.35 -8.46 14.89
C GLN A 35 -15.08 -9.29 14.65
N ALA A 36 -15.12 -10.24 13.72
CA ALA A 36 -14.00 -11.11 13.41
C ALA A 36 -12.92 -10.46 12.52
N THR A 37 -13.26 -9.42 11.76
CA THR A 37 -12.35 -8.83 10.76
C THR A 37 -12.04 -7.35 10.97
N SER A 38 -12.70 -6.68 11.92
CA SER A 38 -12.49 -5.25 12.16
C SER A 38 -11.34 -5.01 13.13
N PRO A 39 -10.37 -4.13 12.80
CA PRO A 39 -9.33 -3.73 13.75
C PRO A 39 -9.89 -3.12 15.05
N THR A 40 -11.13 -2.62 15.05
CA THR A 40 -11.76 -2.01 16.23
C THR A 40 -12.05 -2.98 17.36
N THR A 41 -12.00 -4.30 17.11
CA THR A 41 -12.20 -5.31 18.17
C THR A 41 -10.90 -5.68 18.90
N ALA A 42 -9.74 -5.40 18.30
CA ALA A 42 -8.44 -5.76 18.86
C ALA A 42 -8.19 -5.23 20.30
N PRO A 43 -8.61 -4.01 20.69
CA PRO A 43 -8.44 -3.57 22.07
C PRO A 43 -9.18 -4.43 23.10
N ALA A 44 -10.32 -5.03 22.74
CA ALA A 44 -11.05 -5.91 23.64
C ALA A 44 -10.32 -7.23 23.84
N ASP A 45 -9.79 -7.81 22.76
CA ASP A 45 -8.97 -9.02 22.82
C ASP A 45 -7.67 -8.77 23.60
N TYR A 46 -7.04 -7.59 23.42
CA TYR A 46 -5.86 -7.18 24.17
C TYR A 46 -6.11 -7.17 25.70
N THR A 47 -7.30 -6.77 26.16
CA THR A 47 -7.59 -6.82 27.62
C THR A 47 -7.64 -8.23 28.22
N LEU A 48 -7.77 -9.27 27.38
CA LEU A 48 -7.80 -10.66 27.79
C LEU A 48 -6.41 -11.31 27.78
N GLN A 49 -5.39 -10.60 27.29
CA GLN A 49 -4.03 -11.10 27.19
C GLN A 49 -3.37 -11.20 28.56
N ASP A 50 -2.59 -12.26 28.75
CA ASP A 50 -1.74 -12.45 29.92
C ASP A 50 -0.26 -12.38 29.51
N ASP A 51 0.30 -11.17 29.60
CA ASP A 51 1.70 -10.90 29.25
C ASP A 51 2.69 -11.65 30.13
N THR A 52 2.27 -12.19 31.29
CA THR A 52 3.17 -12.96 32.16
C THR A 52 3.58 -14.31 31.58
N LEU A 53 2.86 -14.77 30.56
CA LEU A 53 3.13 -16.01 29.84
C LEU A 53 4.18 -15.83 28.73
N VAL A 54 4.61 -14.59 28.45
CA VAL A 54 5.54 -14.26 27.38
C VAL A 54 6.87 -13.80 27.98
N ASP A 55 7.95 -14.45 27.58
CA ASP A 55 9.31 -13.98 27.90
C ASP A 55 9.74 -12.94 26.86
N ILE A 56 9.84 -11.68 27.28
CA ILE A 56 10.23 -10.57 26.41
C ILE A 56 11.75 -10.43 26.46
N PRO A 57 12.46 -10.62 25.32
CA PRO A 57 13.91 -10.46 25.30
C PRO A 57 14.30 -9.01 25.66
N PRO A 58 15.41 -8.81 26.39
CA PRO A 58 15.86 -7.48 26.74
C PRO A 58 16.23 -6.68 25.48
N PHE A 59 16.01 -5.37 25.54
CA PHE A 59 16.43 -4.46 24.48
C PHE A 59 17.96 -4.39 24.40
N GLU A 60 18.50 -4.60 23.19
CA GLU A 60 19.91 -4.49 22.86
C GLU A 60 20.15 -3.22 22.03
N PRO A 61 20.82 -2.20 22.59
CA PRO A 61 21.07 -0.97 21.86
C PRO A 61 21.98 -1.23 20.65
N LYS A 62 21.76 -0.44 19.59
CA LYS A 62 22.55 -0.54 18.37
C LYS A 62 24.02 -0.26 18.65
N LYS A 63 24.89 -1.16 18.17
CA LYS A 63 26.34 -0.97 18.20
C LYS A 63 26.83 -0.61 16.80
N SER A 64 27.50 0.53 16.68
CA SER A 64 28.19 0.90 15.45
C SER A 64 29.23 -0.16 15.10
N THR A 65 29.19 -0.63 13.85
CA THR A 65 30.13 -1.63 13.33
C THR A 65 31.12 -0.95 12.40
N SER A 66 32.43 -1.09 12.66
CA SER A 66 33.48 -0.53 11.80
C SER A 66 33.48 -1.19 10.41
N TYR A 67 33.95 -0.47 9.40
CA TYR A 67 34.15 -1.03 8.07
C TYR A 67 34.99 -2.32 8.12
N ASN A 68 34.51 -3.36 7.45
CA ASN A 68 35.23 -4.61 7.26
C ASN A 68 35.47 -4.84 5.76
N PRO A 69 36.72 -4.96 5.29
CA PRO A 69 37.00 -5.29 3.89
C PRO A 69 36.45 -6.65 3.46
N GLU A 70 36.16 -7.56 4.40
CA GLU A 70 35.50 -8.85 4.15
C GLU A 70 33.96 -8.77 4.20
N LYS A 71 33.40 -7.55 4.28
CA LYS A 71 31.98 -7.20 4.43
C LYS A 71 31.44 -7.34 5.85
N ASN A 72 30.46 -6.50 6.17
CA ASN A 72 29.66 -6.57 7.39
C ASN A 72 28.28 -7.17 7.05
N LEU A 73 27.69 -7.91 7.99
CA LEU A 73 26.29 -8.35 7.90
C LEU A 73 25.39 -7.27 8.50
N TYR A 74 24.40 -6.83 7.74
CA TYR A 74 23.41 -5.83 8.15
C TYR A 74 22.01 -6.44 8.07
N TRP A 75 21.16 -6.09 9.02
CA TRP A 75 19.78 -6.54 9.14
C TRP A 75 18.85 -5.34 8.97
N GLY A 76 17.92 -5.41 8.04
CA GLY A 76 17.02 -4.31 7.77
C GLY A 76 15.81 -4.76 6.99
N ASP A 77 14.92 -3.82 6.75
CA ASP A 77 13.68 -4.02 6.00
C ASP A 77 13.65 -3.07 4.81
N LEU A 78 13.30 -3.59 3.63
CA LEU A 78 13.20 -2.80 2.40
C LEU A 78 11.75 -2.68 1.92
N HIS A 79 10.79 -3.16 2.69
CA HIS A 79 9.38 -3.20 2.31
C HIS A 79 8.45 -2.90 3.49
N VAL A 80 8.42 -1.63 3.90
CA VAL A 80 7.58 -1.17 5.03
C VAL A 80 6.49 -0.25 4.53
N HIS A 81 5.24 -0.52 4.92
CA HIS A 81 4.10 0.35 4.67
C HIS A 81 3.64 1.04 5.96
N THR A 82 3.11 2.25 5.82
CA THR A 82 2.65 3.14 6.89
C THR A 82 1.19 3.52 6.68
N GLU A 83 0.64 4.40 7.51
CA GLU A 83 -0.71 4.91 7.29
C GLU A 83 -0.89 5.72 6.00
N ALA A 84 0.21 6.13 5.35
CA ALA A 84 0.18 6.82 4.07
C ALA A 84 -0.13 5.88 2.90
N SER A 85 0.06 4.57 3.07
CA SER A 85 -0.34 3.58 2.09
C SER A 85 -1.80 3.14 2.27
N PHE A 86 -2.53 3.11 1.15
CA PHE A 86 -3.95 2.72 1.13
C PHE A 86 -4.19 1.32 1.70
N ASP A 87 -3.38 0.32 1.32
CA ASP A 87 -3.63 -1.06 1.77
C ASP A 87 -3.33 -1.22 3.26
N ALA A 88 -2.24 -0.65 3.76
CA ALA A 88 -1.91 -0.64 5.18
C ALA A 88 -2.98 0.10 6.00
N LYS A 89 -3.41 1.29 5.55
CA LYS A 89 -4.46 2.07 6.21
C LYS A 89 -5.78 1.31 6.26
N LEU A 90 -6.15 0.67 5.15
CA LEU A 90 -7.36 -0.15 5.04
C LEU A 90 -7.36 -1.31 6.05
N PHE A 91 -6.20 -1.91 6.31
CA PHE A 91 -6.04 -3.01 7.28
C PHE A 91 -5.73 -2.54 8.70
N GLY A 92 -5.83 -1.23 8.97
CA GLY A 92 -5.83 -0.67 10.32
C GLY A 92 -4.52 -0.05 10.77
N THR A 93 -3.49 0.02 9.91
CA THR A 93 -2.26 0.75 10.22
C THR A 93 -2.58 2.24 10.40
N ASN A 94 -2.14 2.78 11.53
CA ASN A 94 -2.25 4.20 11.89
C ASN A 94 -0.92 4.81 12.30
N LEU A 95 0.19 4.09 12.07
CA LEU A 95 1.54 4.57 12.36
C LEU A 95 2.05 5.38 11.16
N THR A 96 2.65 6.52 11.46
CA THR A 96 3.17 7.47 10.48
C THR A 96 4.51 7.00 9.88
N ILE A 97 5.00 7.71 8.86
CA ILE A 97 6.35 7.53 8.31
C ILE A 97 7.40 7.78 9.41
N GLU A 98 7.20 8.81 10.22
CA GLU A 98 8.05 9.12 11.37
C GLU A 98 8.08 7.96 12.38
N ASP A 99 6.91 7.42 12.72
CA ASP A 99 6.80 6.27 13.63
C ASP A 99 7.56 5.06 13.09
N ALA A 100 7.51 4.79 11.78
CA ALA A 100 8.23 3.67 11.19
C ALA A 100 9.76 3.81 11.37
N TYR A 101 10.32 5.02 11.20
CA TYR A 101 11.74 5.26 11.48
C TYR A 101 12.07 5.16 12.98
N ARG A 102 11.21 5.71 13.85
CA ARG A 102 11.35 5.59 15.31
C ARG A 102 11.37 4.13 15.74
N PHE A 103 10.47 3.32 15.20
CA PHE A 103 10.41 1.88 15.45
C PHE A 103 11.66 1.15 14.95
N ALA A 104 12.18 1.51 13.76
CA ALA A 104 13.41 0.94 13.21
C ALA A 104 14.63 1.22 14.11
N ARG A 105 14.66 2.36 14.81
CA ARG A 105 15.67 2.68 15.85
C ARG A 105 15.46 1.95 17.18
N GLY A 106 14.37 1.19 17.31
CA GLY A 106 14.03 0.42 18.49
C GLY A 106 13.22 1.19 19.53
N GLU A 107 12.59 2.31 19.16
CA GLU A 107 11.60 2.94 20.04
C GLU A 107 10.38 2.02 20.22
N SER A 108 9.80 2.06 21.42
CA SER A 108 8.54 1.37 21.71
C SER A 108 7.37 2.20 21.18
N LEU A 109 6.51 1.55 20.40
CA LEU A 109 5.28 2.11 19.86
C LEU A 109 4.07 1.28 20.30
N ARG A 110 2.86 1.79 20.06
CA ARG A 110 1.63 1.01 20.24
C ARG A 110 1.12 0.50 18.90
N SER A 111 0.75 -0.77 18.85
CA SER A 111 0.01 -1.33 17.73
C SER A 111 -1.38 -0.72 17.66
N PRO A 112 -2.06 -0.78 16.49
CA PRO A 112 -3.47 -0.41 16.39
C PRO A 112 -4.37 -1.17 17.38
N GLY A 113 -3.98 -2.37 17.82
CA GLY A 113 -4.68 -3.17 18.83
C GLY A 113 -4.43 -2.75 20.27
N GLY A 114 -3.47 -1.84 20.52
CA GLY A 114 -3.12 -1.32 21.84
C GLY A 114 -1.87 -1.94 22.48
N GLU A 115 -1.36 -3.04 21.91
CA GLU A 115 -0.15 -3.72 22.36
C GLU A 115 1.09 -2.83 22.22
N SER A 116 2.02 -2.95 23.16
CA SER A 116 3.35 -2.33 23.01
C SER A 116 4.20 -3.18 22.06
N MET A 117 4.72 -2.55 21.01
CA MET A 117 5.64 -3.16 20.06
C MET A 117 7.02 -2.51 20.22
N GLN A 118 8.07 -3.32 20.26
CA GLN A 118 9.44 -2.83 20.24
C GLN A 118 10.35 -3.88 19.60
N LEU A 119 11.28 -3.44 18.74
CA LEU A 119 12.36 -4.30 18.29
C LEU A 119 13.35 -4.50 19.44
N SER A 120 13.62 -5.76 19.81
CA SER A 120 14.69 -6.07 20.77
C SER A 120 16.07 -5.68 20.23
N ARG A 121 16.23 -5.64 18.90
CA ARG A 121 17.41 -5.16 18.21
C ARG A 121 17.02 -4.16 17.11
N PRO A 122 17.50 -2.90 17.16
CA PRO A 122 17.29 -1.92 16.10
C PRO A 122 17.87 -2.34 14.74
N LEU A 123 17.21 -1.93 13.66
CA LEU A 123 17.61 -2.23 12.29
C LEU A 123 18.91 -1.50 11.91
N ASP A 124 19.69 -2.10 11.03
CA ASP A 124 20.85 -1.48 10.37
C ASP A 124 20.40 -0.55 9.25
N PHE A 125 19.31 -0.91 8.57
CA PHE A 125 18.70 -0.08 7.55
C PHE A 125 17.19 -0.28 7.45
N VAL A 126 16.49 0.74 6.92
CA VAL A 126 15.06 0.66 6.61
C VAL A 126 14.70 1.49 5.38
N ALA A 127 13.85 0.95 4.51
CA ALA A 127 13.20 1.70 3.45
C ALA A 127 11.68 1.67 3.68
N ILE A 128 11.07 2.86 3.77
CA ILE A 128 9.61 2.99 3.79
C ILE A 128 9.16 3.07 2.35
N THR A 129 8.28 2.16 1.93
CA THR A 129 7.92 1.94 0.53
C THR A 129 6.41 1.88 0.40
N ASP A 130 5.74 2.97 0.76
CA ASP A 130 4.32 3.14 0.51
C ASP A 130 4.05 3.27 -1.00
N HIS A 131 2.84 2.92 -1.44
CA HIS A 131 2.45 2.99 -2.87
C HIS A 131 2.50 4.44 -3.38
N ALA A 132 3.33 4.71 -4.37
CA ALA A 132 3.39 6.02 -5.03
C ALA A 132 2.06 6.41 -5.69
N GLU A 133 1.23 5.44 -6.05
CA GLU A 133 -0.12 5.66 -6.58
C GLU A 133 -1.07 6.33 -5.58
N GLY A 134 -0.75 6.28 -4.29
CA GLY A 134 -1.50 6.95 -3.22
C GLY A 134 -1.01 8.36 -2.92
N PHE A 135 0.17 8.76 -3.43
CA PHE A 135 0.74 10.08 -3.14
C PHE A 135 -0.18 11.18 -3.66
N GLY A 136 -0.37 12.21 -2.86
CA GLY A 136 -1.30 13.33 -3.07
C GLY A 136 -2.74 13.03 -2.65
N MET A 137 -3.13 11.77 -2.49
CA MET A 137 -4.47 11.44 -1.98
C MET A 137 -4.58 11.69 -0.48
N ARG A 138 -3.57 11.31 0.31
CA ARG A 138 -3.54 11.53 1.76
C ARG A 138 -3.59 13.01 2.08
N THR A 139 -2.67 13.79 1.50
CA THR A 139 -2.60 15.24 1.79
C THR A 139 -3.92 15.93 1.44
N ARG A 140 -4.54 15.57 0.31
CA ARG A 140 -5.85 16.10 -0.03
C ARG A 140 -6.93 15.71 1.00
N CYS A 141 -6.93 14.49 1.50
CA CYS A 141 -7.93 14.04 2.47
C CYS A 141 -7.76 14.65 3.87
N GLY A 142 -6.59 15.21 4.18
CA GLY A 142 -6.33 16.01 5.38
C GLY A 142 -6.78 17.47 5.31
N ASP A 143 -7.10 17.99 4.12
CA ASP A 143 -7.40 19.42 3.93
C ASP A 143 -8.73 19.88 4.52
N GLU A 144 -8.75 21.13 4.99
CA GLU A 144 -10.00 21.86 5.22
C GLU A 144 -10.64 22.24 3.88
N GLY A 145 -11.97 22.11 3.75
CA GLY A 145 -12.70 22.57 2.56
C GLY A 145 -12.95 21.54 1.45
N LEU A 146 -12.79 20.25 1.72
CA LEU A 146 -13.14 19.19 0.76
C LEU A 146 -14.58 19.33 0.22
N THR A 147 -14.73 19.19 -1.10
CA THR A 147 -16.02 19.05 -1.77
C THR A 147 -16.71 17.75 -1.32
N VAL A 148 -18.01 17.62 -1.59
CA VAL A 148 -18.77 16.41 -1.23
C VAL A 148 -18.20 15.17 -1.93
N VAL A 149 -17.77 15.30 -3.19
CA VAL A 149 -17.17 14.19 -3.94
C VAL A 149 -15.85 13.77 -3.31
N GLU A 150 -14.99 14.73 -2.94
CA GLU A 150 -13.71 14.43 -2.29
C GLU A 150 -13.93 13.79 -0.92
N LYS A 151 -14.87 14.28 -0.11
CA LYS A 151 -15.23 13.65 1.18
C LYS A 151 -15.65 12.20 1.03
N VAL A 152 -16.45 11.88 0.01
CA VAL A 152 -16.88 10.50 -0.26
C VAL A 152 -15.70 9.63 -0.71
N ASN A 153 -14.80 10.17 -1.56
CA ASN A 153 -13.60 9.44 -1.99
C ASN A 153 -12.64 9.20 -0.81
N CYS A 154 -12.35 10.21 0.01
CA CYS A 154 -11.53 10.07 1.21
C CYS A 154 -12.13 9.09 2.20
N TRP A 155 -13.45 9.10 2.39
CA TRP A 155 -14.13 8.09 3.21
C TRP A 155 -13.95 6.68 2.66
N PHE A 156 -13.98 6.50 1.34
CA PHE A 156 -13.75 5.20 0.70
C PHE A 156 -12.29 4.72 0.82
N LEU A 157 -11.33 5.65 0.73
CA LEU A 157 -9.89 5.37 0.72
C LEU A 157 -9.29 5.23 2.13
N GLU A 158 -9.66 6.07 3.08
CA GLU A 158 -8.99 6.14 4.39
C GLU A 158 -9.69 5.38 5.52
N LYS A 159 -10.97 5.00 5.35
CA LYS A 159 -11.74 4.36 6.43
C LYS A 159 -11.89 2.87 6.19
N PRO A 160 -11.31 2.01 7.05
CA PRO A 160 -11.63 0.59 7.09
C PRO A 160 -13.14 0.43 7.22
N ASN A 161 -13.79 -0.05 6.17
CA ASN A 161 -15.22 -0.27 6.19
C ASN A 161 -15.56 -1.57 5.48
N VAL A 162 -16.58 -2.27 6.00
CA VAL A 162 -16.98 -3.60 5.52
C VAL A 162 -17.39 -3.54 4.05
N ILE A 163 -17.90 -2.41 3.56
CA ILE A 163 -18.33 -2.25 2.17
C ILE A 163 -17.09 -2.24 1.26
N THR A 164 -16.07 -1.43 1.57
CA THR A 164 -14.77 -1.39 0.87
C THR A 164 -14.09 -2.75 0.95
N PHE A 165 -14.10 -3.42 2.11
CA PHE A 165 -13.57 -4.78 2.24
C PHE A 165 -14.32 -5.79 1.37
N GLN A 166 -15.66 -5.75 1.31
CA GLN A 166 -16.45 -6.66 0.46
C GLN A 166 -16.27 -6.35 -1.04
N LEU A 167 -16.13 -5.08 -1.41
CA LEU A 167 -15.81 -4.66 -2.77
C LEU A 167 -14.42 -5.16 -3.18
N LEU A 168 -13.41 -4.91 -2.35
CA LEU A 168 -12.03 -5.34 -2.61
C LEU A 168 -11.89 -6.85 -2.57
N ARG A 169 -12.56 -7.56 -1.65
CA ARG A 169 -12.65 -9.03 -1.66
C ARG A 169 -13.37 -9.52 -2.92
N GLY A 170 -14.46 -8.85 -3.31
CA GLY A 170 -15.21 -9.15 -4.52
C GLY A 170 -14.38 -8.96 -5.79
N ILE A 171 -13.38 -8.08 -5.78
CA ILE A 171 -12.38 -7.88 -6.86
C ILE A 171 -11.22 -8.88 -6.72
N ALA A 172 -10.74 -9.13 -5.51
CA ALA A 172 -9.62 -10.02 -5.18
C ALA A 172 -9.93 -11.51 -5.30
N VAL A 173 -11.20 -11.89 -5.22
CA VAL A 173 -11.71 -13.26 -5.26
C VAL A 173 -12.56 -13.49 -6.52
N GLN A 174 -12.51 -12.59 -7.52
CA GLN A 174 -13.15 -12.91 -8.80
C GLN A 174 -12.54 -14.21 -9.33
N PRO A 175 -13.36 -15.23 -9.67
CA PRO A 175 -12.92 -16.27 -10.58
C PRO A 175 -12.42 -15.53 -11.82
N GLY A 176 -11.18 -15.82 -12.24
CA GLY A 176 -10.56 -15.02 -13.28
C GLY A 176 -11.47 -14.88 -14.49
N ASP A 177 -11.48 -13.70 -15.11
CA ASP A 177 -12.37 -13.45 -16.25
C ASP A 177 -12.06 -14.49 -17.34
N SER A 178 -12.95 -15.46 -17.49
CA SER A 178 -12.84 -16.54 -18.47
C SER A 178 -13.00 -16.05 -19.92
N SER A 179 -12.98 -14.74 -20.16
CA SER A 179 -12.94 -14.17 -21.50
C SER A 179 -11.66 -14.51 -22.24
N ASN A 180 -10.57 -14.81 -21.51
CA ASN A 180 -9.31 -15.25 -22.10
C ASN A 180 -9.37 -16.77 -22.30
N THR A 181 -9.70 -17.15 -23.52
CA THR A 181 -9.56 -18.52 -24.02
C THR A 181 -8.18 -18.73 -24.63
N GLU A 182 -7.55 -19.84 -24.30
CA GLU A 182 -6.39 -20.38 -25.02
C GLU A 182 -6.70 -20.53 -26.53
N PRO A 183 -5.69 -20.64 -27.42
CA PRO A 183 -5.90 -20.85 -28.85
C PRO A 183 -6.76 -22.07 -29.22
N ASP A 184 -6.93 -23.01 -28.29
CA ASP A 184 -7.77 -24.20 -28.42
C ASP A 184 -9.22 -24.02 -27.90
N GLY A 185 -9.56 -22.81 -27.43
CA GLY A 185 -10.88 -22.48 -26.90
C GLY A 185 -11.10 -22.90 -25.44
N SER A 186 -10.09 -23.44 -24.75
CA SER A 186 -10.19 -23.72 -23.31
C SER A 186 -10.05 -22.44 -22.48
N PRO A 187 -10.75 -22.31 -21.33
CA PRO A 187 -10.55 -21.18 -20.44
C PRO A 187 -9.10 -21.16 -19.93
N SER A 188 -8.40 -20.03 -20.06
CA SER A 188 -7.06 -19.89 -19.50
C SER A 188 -7.10 -20.13 -17.98
N PRO A 189 -6.17 -20.92 -17.41
CA PRO A 189 -6.16 -21.16 -15.97
C PRO A 189 -5.90 -19.85 -15.21
N ALA A 190 -6.71 -19.57 -14.20
CA ALA A 190 -6.54 -18.41 -13.34
C ALA A 190 -5.12 -18.38 -12.74
N GLY A 191 -4.47 -17.22 -12.81
CA GLY A 191 -3.13 -17.04 -12.27
C GLY A 191 -1.97 -17.43 -13.19
N ILE A 192 -2.23 -17.70 -14.47
CA ILE A 192 -1.20 -17.84 -15.50
C ILE A 192 -1.12 -16.56 -16.33
N TYR A 193 0.09 -16.00 -16.46
CA TYR A 193 0.30 -14.83 -17.33
C TYR A 193 0.01 -15.16 -18.79
N GLN A 194 -0.79 -14.31 -19.43
CA GLN A 194 -1.04 -14.31 -20.86
C GLN A 194 -0.47 -13.05 -21.52
N PRO A 195 0.20 -13.17 -22.68
CA PRO A 195 0.73 -12.05 -23.44
C PRO A 195 -0.41 -11.29 -24.12
N GLU A 196 -0.97 -10.32 -23.40
CA GLU A 196 -2.10 -9.51 -23.82
C GLU A 196 -1.73 -8.03 -23.89
N ALA A 197 -2.33 -7.32 -24.85
CA ALA A 197 -2.23 -5.87 -24.93
C ALA A 197 -3.06 -5.25 -23.79
N ARG A 198 -2.38 -4.63 -22.82
CA ARG A 198 -3.00 -3.99 -21.67
C ARG A 198 -3.00 -2.46 -21.84
N ARG A 199 -4.03 -1.79 -21.30
CA ARG A 199 -4.18 -0.32 -21.39
C ARG A 199 -3.67 0.39 -20.14
N PRO A 200 -3.15 1.63 -20.27
CA PRO A 200 -2.67 2.40 -19.14
C PRO A 200 -3.74 2.70 -18.10
N SER A 201 -3.33 2.76 -16.84
CA SER A 201 -4.02 3.59 -15.85
C SER A 201 -3.71 5.05 -16.16
N ASP A 202 -4.69 5.94 -15.97
CA ASP A 202 -4.54 7.37 -16.23
C ASP A 202 -5.06 8.13 -15.00
N ILE A 203 -4.19 8.93 -14.39
CA ILE A 203 -4.48 9.74 -13.21
C ILE A 203 -5.71 10.65 -13.41
N SER A 204 -5.99 11.08 -14.66
CA SER A 204 -7.17 11.87 -15.01
C SER A 204 -8.50 11.12 -14.87
N LEU A 205 -8.45 9.80 -14.74
CA LEU A 205 -9.62 8.96 -14.50
C LEU A 205 -9.92 8.78 -13.00
N LEU A 206 -8.99 9.12 -12.11
CA LEU A 206 -9.22 9.06 -10.68
C LEU A 206 -10.26 10.11 -10.28
N PRO A 207 -11.36 9.74 -9.60
CA PRO A 207 -12.43 10.68 -9.28
C PRO A 207 -11.95 11.90 -8.49
N LEU A 208 -10.95 11.71 -7.61
CA LEU A 208 -10.34 12.79 -6.85
C LEU A 208 -9.64 13.82 -7.76
N CYS A 209 -8.95 13.37 -8.81
CA CYS A 209 -8.25 14.24 -9.76
C CYS A 209 -9.19 14.82 -10.82
N LYS A 210 -10.18 14.04 -11.27
CA LYS A 210 -11.12 14.45 -12.31
C LYS A 210 -12.16 15.47 -11.86
N PHE A 211 -12.73 15.24 -10.67
CA PHE A 211 -13.85 16.02 -10.16
C PHE A 211 -13.48 16.90 -8.96
N GLY A 212 -12.30 16.71 -8.39
CA GLY A 212 -11.78 17.55 -7.30
C GLY A 212 -11.27 18.91 -7.78
N GLU A 213 -11.16 19.84 -6.86
CA GLU A 213 -10.81 21.24 -7.14
C GLU A 213 -9.36 21.41 -7.62
N GLY A 214 -9.12 21.93 -8.82
CA GLY A 214 -7.75 22.10 -9.35
C GLY A 214 -7.23 20.92 -10.16
N GLY A 215 -8.08 19.92 -10.44
CA GLY A 215 -7.85 18.94 -11.50
C GLY A 215 -6.64 18.02 -11.29
N VAL A 216 -6.03 17.62 -12.41
CA VAL A 216 -4.88 16.71 -12.47
C VAL A 216 -3.61 17.40 -12.01
N GLU A 217 -3.44 18.68 -12.33
CA GLU A 217 -2.29 19.49 -11.93
C GLU A 217 -2.15 19.56 -10.40
N ARG A 218 -3.28 19.69 -9.69
CA ARG A 218 -3.29 19.60 -8.22
C ARG A 218 -2.83 18.22 -7.75
N CYS A 219 -3.31 17.13 -8.35
CA CYS A 219 -2.88 15.78 -7.96
C CYS A 219 -1.37 15.57 -8.12
N PHE A 220 -0.77 16.06 -9.21
CA PHE A 220 0.69 16.02 -9.38
C PHE A 220 1.42 16.84 -8.32
N ARG A 221 0.95 18.06 -8.05
CA ARG A 221 1.54 18.91 -7.00
C ARG A 221 1.47 18.24 -5.63
N ASP A 222 0.32 17.71 -5.26
CA ASP A 222 0.12 17.06 -3.95
C ASP A 222 0.94 15.77 -3.86
N SER A 223 1.07 15.01 -4.96
CA SER A 223 1.93 13.84 -5.05
C SER A 223 3.42 14.17 -4.87
N ASN A 224 3.90 15.24 -5.51
CA ASN A 224 5.28 15.71 -5.34
C ASN A 224 5.53 16.22 -3.91
N ALA A 225 4.54 16.85 -3.28
CA ALA A 225 4.64 17.30 -1.89
C ALA A 225 4.78 16.10 -0.92
N ASP A 226 3.98 15.06 -1.11
CA ASP A 226 4.10 13.82 -0.33
C ASP A 226 5.48 13.19 -0.55
N TRP A 227 5.94 13.06 -1.79
CA TRP A 227 7.26 12.51 -2.08
C TRP A 227 8.40 13.31 -1.41
N ALA A 228 8.32 14.64 -1.41
CA ALA A 228 9.28 15.48 -0.72
C ALA A 228 9.32 15.22 0.80
N GLU A 229 8.17 14.92 1.43
CA GLU A 229 8.10 14.54 2.86
C GLU A 229 8.86 13.22 3.11
N TYR A 230 8.77 12.22 2.21
CA TYR A 230 9.55 10.97 2.34
C TYR A 230 11.06 11.23 2.26
N ILE A 231 11.51 12.10 1.35
CA ILE A 231 12.92 12.48 1.22
C ILE A 231 13.40 13.16 2.51
N GLU A 232 12.64 14.14 3.00
CA GLU A 232 12.97 14.90 4.21
C GLU A 232 13.05 13.98 5.44
N LEU A 233 12.07 13.10 5.63
CA LEU A 233 12.07 12.17 6.76
C LEU A 233 13.18 11.13 6.65
N ALA A 234 13.49 10.64 5.45
CA ALA A 234 14.65 9.78 5.26
C ALA A 234 15.94 10.47 5.72
N ASP A 235 16.18 11.72 5.33
CA ASP A 235 17.34 12.50 5.76
C ASP A 235 17.35 12.77 7.27
N LEU A 236 16.20 13.13 7.83
CA LEU A 236 16.07 13.46 9.25
C LEU A 236 16.42 12.27 10.16
N TYR A 237 16.08 11.05 9.74
CA TYR A 237 16.33 9.82 10.49
C TYR A 237 17.59 9.07 10.08
N TYR A 238 18.31 9.55 9.06
CA TYR A 238 19.60 9.00 8.68
C TYR A 238 20.64 9.28 9.76
N ASP A 239 21.18 8.23 10.38
CA ASP A 239 22.25 8.33 11.38
C ASP A 239 23.42 7.39 11.00
N PRO A 240 24.44 7.90 10.29
CA PRO A 240 25.55 7.10 9.79
C PRO A 240 26.21 6.23 10.87
N GLY A 241 26.28 4.92 10.61
CA GLY A 241 26.85 3.94 11.55
C GLY A 241 25.84 3.39 12.57
N THR A 242 24.65 3.99 12.68
CA THR A 242 23.55 3.52 13.53
C THR A 242 22.38 3.00 12.69
N LEU A 243 21.80 3.85 11.83
CA LEU A 243 20.65 3.54 10.98
C LEU A 243 20.83 4.18 9.60
N THR A 244 20.82 3.35 8.56
CA THR A 244 20.72 3.81 7.17
C THR A 244 19.26 3.84 6.74
N THR A 245 18.77 5.01 6.40
CA THR A 245 17.45 5.22 5.79
C THR A 245 17.63 5.36 4.28
N PHE A 246 16.56 5.08 3.55
CA PHE A 246 16.49 5.33 2.11
C PHE A 246 15.26 6.17 1.81
N ALA A 247 15.40 7.16 0.93
CA ALA A 247 14.26 7.66 0.19
C ALA A 247 13.83 6.55 -0.78
N ALA A 248 12.59 6.09 -0.64
CA ALA A 248 12.07 4.95 -1.37
C ALA A 248 10.56 5.04 -1.47
N TYR A 249 10.00 4.30 -2.44
CA TYR A 249 8.56 4.16 -2.62
C TYR A 249 8.25 2.84 -3.33
N GLU A 250 6.99 2.43 -3.32
CA GLU A 250 6.52 1.26 -4.06
C GLU A 250 5.81 1.66 -5.36
N PHE A 251 6.17 1.00 -6.46
CA PHE A 251 5.53 1.08 -7.76
C PHE A 251 4.66 -0.16 -7.97
N SER A 252 3.35 0.02 -8.16
CA SER A 252 2.34 -1.04 -7.97
C SER A 252 1.33 -1.20 -9.10
N PRO A 253 1.79 -1.55 -10.32
CA PRO A 253 0.89 -1.89 -11.40
C PRO A 253 0.09 -3.14 -11.05
N SER A 254 -1.22 -3.05 -11.26
CA SER A 254 -2.12 -4.19 -11.14
C SER A 254 -2.06 -5.06 -12.40
N LEU A 255 -2.34 -6.35 -12.21
CA LEU A 255 -2.53 -7.34 -13.28
C LEU A 255 -3.98 -7.84 -13.22
N PRO A 256 -4.58 -8.31 -14.36
CA PRO A 256 -5.93 -8.90 -14.50
C PRO A 256 -6.65 -9.40 -13.24
N ASP A 257 -6.84 -10.69 -12.98
CA ASP A 257 -7.49 -11.27 -11.78
C ASP A 257 -6.86 -10.93 -10.40
N SER A 258 -6.72 -9.64 -10.08
CA SER A 258 -6.11 -9.08 -8.87
C SER A 258 -4.63 -9.37 -8.67
N GLY A 259 -3.90 -9.73 -9.72
CA GLY A 259 -2.46 -9.94 -9.68
C GLY A 259 -1.72 -8.62 -9.45
N LYS A 260 -0.47 -8.73 -9.02
CA LYS A 260 0.36 -7.61 -8.57
C LYS A 260 1.76 -7.77 -9.12
N HIS A 261 2.30 -6.69 -9.68
CA HIS A 261 3.64 -6.68 -10.28
C HIS A 261 4.51 -5.57 -9.66
N HIS A 262 4.54 -5.57 -8.32
CA HIS A 262 5.08 -4.51 -7.50
C HIS A 262 6.61 -4.51 -7.44
N ARG A 263 7.18 -3.32 -7.23
CA ARG A 263 8.61 -3.11 -7.00
C ARG A 263 8.82 -2.00 -6.00
N ASN A 264 9.81 -2.17 -5.14
CA ASN A 264 10.31 -1.08 -4.32
C ASN A 264 11.38 -0.35 -5.12
N VAL A 265 11.22 0.96 -5.30
CA VAL A 265 12.21 1.86 -5.89
C VAL A 265 13.02 2.44 -4.74
N ILE A 266 14.34 2.22 -4.75
CA ILE A 266 15.23 2.59 -3.65
C ILE A 266 16.37 3.42 -4.24
N PHE A 267 16.53 4.64 -3.73
CA PHE A 267 17.59 5.54 -4.16
C PHE A 267 18.82 5.43 -3.26
N ASN A 268 19.99 5.71 -3.83
CA ASN A 268 21.28 5.64 -3.13
C ASN A 268 21.52 6.81 -2.15
N ASP A 269 20.95 7.98 -2.45
CA ASP A 269 20.99 9.19 -1.64
C ASP A 269 19.74 10.06 -1.87
N THR A 270 19.67 11.22 -1.23
CA THR A 270 18.53 12.16 -1.24
C THR A 270 18.84 13.50 -1.91
N ARG A 271 20.08 13.73 -2.34
CA ARG A 271 20.58 15.08 -2.66
C ARG A 271 20.12 15.59 -4.02
N GLN A 272 19.93 14.69 -4.98
CA GLN A 272 19.56 15.02 -6.37
C GLN A 272 18.52 14.03 -6.91
N LEU A 273 17.43 13.86 -6.18
CA LEU A 273 16.34 12.98 -6.61
C LEU A 273 15.36 13.67 -7.57
N PRO A 274 14.66 12.90 -8.43
CA PRO A 274 13.56 13.42 -9.22
C PRO A 274 12.48 14.08 -8.34
N GLU A 275 11.90 15.18 -8.82
CA GLU A 275 10.80 15.87 -8.14
C GLU A 275 9.55 14.99 -8.01
N HIS A 276 9.34 14.07 -8.95
CA HIS A 276 8.16 13.23 -9.02
C HIS A 276 8.52 11.75 -8.85
N ALA A 277 7.84 11.07 -7.92
CA ALA A 277 7.91 9.62 -7.77
C ALA A 277 7.03 8.95 -8.83
N ILE A 278 7.65 8.43 -9.89
CA ILE A 278 6.95 7.75 -11.00
C ILE A 278 6.17 6.54 -10.46
N SER A 279 4.85 6.58 -10.60
CA SER A 279 3.89 5.57 -10.15
C SER A 279 3.28 4.79 -11.34
N SER A 280 2.47 3.76 -11.05
CA SER A 280 1.73 3.05 -12.09
C SER A 280 0.56 3.83 -12.69
N LEU A 281 0.31 5.06 -12.22
CA LEU A 281 -0.59 6.02 -12.85
C LEU A 281 0.10 6.82 -13.96
N ASP A 282 1.44 6.85 -13.95
CA ASP A 282 2.26 7.58 -14.92
C ASP A 282 2.75 6.65 -16.03
N VAL A 283 3.22 5.46 -15.63
CA VAL A 283 3.77 4.45 -16.53
C VAL A 283 3.27 3.07 -16.20
N ASN A 284 3.19 2.20 -17.21
CA ASN A 284 2.36 0.99 -17.09
C ASN A 284 3.13 -0.26 -16.64
N ASN A 285 4.44 -0.18 -16.62
CA ASN A 285 5.29 -1.34 -16.41
C ASN A 285 6.68 -0.93 -15.92
N ALA A 286 7.45 -1.92 -15.50
CA ALA A 286 8.79 -1.73 -14.98
C ALA A 286 9.76 -1.13 -16.00
N LEU A 287 9.60 -1.46 -17.28
CA LEU A 287 10.50 -0.97 -18.33
C LEU A 287 10.38 0.53 -18.53
N GLU A 288 9.15 1.04 -18.59
CA GLU A 288 8.87 2.48 -18.67
C GLU A 288 9.22 3.21 -17.37
N LEU A 289 9.02 2.57 -16.21
CA LEU A 289 9.52 3.07 -14.92
C LEU A 289 11.04 3.28 -14.96
N TRP A 290 11.80 2.24 -15.36
CA TRP A 290 13.25 2.33 -15.40
C TRP A 290 13.74 3.36 -16.41
N ARG A 291 13.10 3.48 -17.58
CA ARG A 291 13.41 4.50 -18.57
C ARG A 291 13.17 5.91 -18.03
N GLY A 292 12.00 6.17 -17.45
CA GLY A 292 11.67 7.47 -16.86
C GLY A 292 12.58 7.84 -15.69
N LEU A 293 12.99 6.87 -14.88
CA LEU A 293 13.96 7.09 -13.81
C LEU A 293 15.38 7.31 -14.36
N GLU A 294 15.84 6.60 -15.41
CA GLU A 294 17.15 6.91 -16.04
C GLU A 294 17.18 8.29 -16.71
N GLU A 295 16.03 8.83 -17.12
CA GLU A 295 15.91 10.18 -17.67
C GLU A 295 15.97 11.29 -16.61
N THR A 296 15.49 11.02 -15.40
CA THR A 296 15.29 12.04 -14.35
C THR A 296 16.25 11.90 -13.16
N CYS A 297 16.76 10.70 -12.89
CA CYS A 297 17.77 10.39 -11.88
C CYS A 297 19.13 10.24 -12.56
N THR A 298 19.82 11.36 -12.74
CA THR A 298 21.17 11.41 -13.32
C THR A 298 22.23 11.60 -12.23
N GLU A 299 23.44 11.11 -12.46
CA GLU A 299 24.59 11.21 -11.55
C GLU A 299 24.66 12.57 -10.82
N PRO A 300 24.75 12.59 -9.48
CA PRO A 300 25.10 11.48 -8.57
C PRO A 300 23.92 10.58 -8.15
N CYS A 301 22.71 10.83 -8.66
CA CYS A 301 21.54 10.01 -8.36
C CYS A 301 21.71 8.60 -8.93
N ASP A 302 21.51 7.58 -8.09
CA ASP A 302 21.45 6.19 -8.51
C ASP A 302 20.29 5.49 -7.81
N PHE A 303 19.75 4.47 -8.46
CA PHE A 303 18.60 3.73 -7.96
C PHE A 303 18.63 2.28 -8.40
N LEU A 304 17.98 1.46 -7.58
CA LEU A 304 17.62 0.10 -7.93
C LEU A 304 16.14 -0.12 -7.64
N THR A 305 15.58 -1.14 -8.26
CA THR A 305 14.23 -1.62 -8.02
C THR A 305 14.28 -3.07 -7.57
N ILE A 306 13.46 -3.42 -6.57
CA ILE A 306 13.38 -4.76 -6.02
C ILE A 306 11.95 -5.29 -6.18
N PRO A 307 11.72 -6.32 -7.02
CA PRO A 307 10.44 -6.97 -7.12
C PRO A 307 10.12 -7.74 -5.83
N HIS A 308 8.87 -7.69 -5.39
CA HIS A 308 8.39 -8.40 -4.22
C HIS A 308 7.00 -8.99 -4.47
N ASN A 309 6.48 -9.80 -3.54
CA ASN A 309 5.17 -10.48 -3.65
C ASN A 309 4.99 -11.25 -4.99
N MET A 310 6.07 -11.88 -5.46
CA MET A 310 6.13 -12.51 -6.79
C MET A 310 5.13 -13.65 -6.98
N ASN A 311 4.66 -14.27 -5.89
CA ASN A 311 3.59 -15.27 -5.87
C ASN A 311 2.29 -14.73 -6.48
N LYS A 312 2.09 -13.41 -6.51
CA LYS A 312 0.92 -12.75 -7.10
C LYS A 312 1.21 -12.12 -8.47
N GLY A 313 2.38 -12.37 -9.05
CA GLY A 313 2.79 -11.84 -10.36
C GLY A 313 2.52 -12.74 -11.56
N TRP A 314 1.91 -13.91 -11.35
CA TRP A 314 1.56 -14.88 -12.40
C TRP A 314 2.72 -15.31 -13.32
N GLY A 315 3.93 -15.35 -12.78
CA GLY A 315 5.14 -15.68 -13.53
C GLY A 315 5.70 -14.52 -14.37
N LEU A 316 5.08 -13.34 -14.35
CA LEU A 316 5.51 -12.19 -15.15
C LEU A 316 6.89 -11.64 -14.73
N PHE A 317 7.23 -11.70 -13.44
CA PHE A 317 8.50 -11.19 -12.93
C PHE A 317 9.72 -11.82 -13.63
N TYR A 318 9.64 -13.09 -14.03
CA TYR A 318 10.74 -13.79 -14.73
C TYR A 318 10.41 -14.08 -16.20
N SER A 319 9.36 -13.44 -16.73
CA SER A 319 8.92 -13.65 -18.10
C SER A 319 9.88 -13.02 -19.11
N ARG A 320 9.88 -13.59 -20.32
CA ARG A 320 10.51 -12.99 -21.52
C ARG A 320 9.65 -11.89 -22.15
N TYR A 321 8.45 -11.67 -21.62
CA TYR A 321 7.50 -10.67 -22.08
C TYR A 321 7.27 -9.63 -20.99
N THR A 322 7.13 -8.37 -21.41
CA THR A 322 6.74 -7.22 -20.57
C THR A 322 5.29 -7.35 -20.14
N TRP A 323 4.87 -6.49 -19.21
CA TRP A 323 3.49 -6.41 -18.73
C TRP A 323 2.45 -6.20 -19.82
N ASP A 324 2.78 -5.61 -20.97
CA ASP A 324 1.86 -5.39 -22.10
C ASP A 324 1.98 -6.45 -23.21
N GLY A 325 2.58 -7.61 -22.93
CA GLY A 325 2.66 -8.72 -23.89
C GLY A 325 3.79 -8.63 -24.91
N LYS A 326 4.62 -7.58 -24.87
CA LYS A 326 5.74 -7.42 -25.81
C LYS A 326 6.97 -8.19 -25.35
N PRO A 327 7.78 -8.76 -26.25
CA PRO A 327 9.04 -9.39 -25.85
C PRO A 327 10.06 -8.34 -25.39
N TYR A 328 10.83 -8.65 -24.35
CA TYR A 328 12.01 -7.85 -23.98
C TYR A 328 13.08 -7.97 -25.07
N ASP A 329 13.60 -6.84 -25.54
CA ASP A 329 14.76 -6.81 -26.41
C ASP A 329 16.09 -6.80 -25.64
N ILE A 330 17.22 -6.77 -26.35
CA ILE A 330 18.54 -6.83 -25.72
C ILE A 330 18.86 -5.59 -24.86
N GLU A 331 18.37 -4.41 -25.25
CA GLU A 331 18.58 -3.19 -24.47
C GLU A 331 17.69 -3.21 -23.23
N ASP A 332 16.46 -3.73 -23.34
CA ASP A 332 15.58 -3.89 -22.20
C ASP A 332 16.18 -4.84 -21.15
N TRP A 333 16.80 -5.95 -21.57
CA TRP A 333 17.53 -6.85 -20.67
C TRP A 333 18.74 -6.18 -20.01
N ARG A 334 19.44 -5.30 -20.73
CA ARG A 334 20.56 -4.54 -20.14
C ARG A 334 20.08 -3.52 -19.14
N LEU A 335 18.95 -2.85 -19.41
CA LEU A 335 18.32 -1.92 -18.48
C LEU A 335 17.88 -2.65 -17.21
N ARG A 336 17.19 -3.77 -17.35
CA ARG A 336 16.82 -4.64 -16.23
C ARG A 336 18.04 -5.07 -15.42
N LYS A 337 19.12 -5.53 -16.07
CA LYS A 337 20.35 -5.93 -15.37
C LYS A 337 20.93 -4.79 -14.51
N ARG A 338 20.80 -3.53 -14.92
CA ARG A 338 21.26 -2.37 -14.14
C ARG A 338 20.31 -2.04 -12.99
N ARG A 339 19.00 -2.03 -13.25
CA ARG A 339 17.98 -1.47 -12.34
C ARG A 339 17.21 -2.50 -11.52
N GLU A 340 17.36 -3.78 -11.80
CA GLU A 340 16.78 -4.89 -11.04
C GLU A 340 17.78 -6.07 -11.02
N PRO A 341 18.92 -5.93 -10.32
CA PRO A 341 20.00 -6.92 -10.38
C PRO A 341 19.82 -8.16 -9.47
N LEU A 342 18.67 -8.29 -8.80
CA LEU A 342 18.39 -9.33 -7.78
C LEU A 342 17.66 -10.55 -8.32
#